data_AF-D2XMS5-F1
#
_entry.id   AF-D2XMS5-F1
#
_cell.length_a   1.000
_cell.length_b   1.000
_cell.length_c   1.000
_cell.angle_alpha   90.00
_cell.angle_beta   90.00
_cell.angle_gamma   90.00
#
_symmetry.space_group_name_H-M   'P 1'
#
loop_
_entity.id
_entity.type
_entity.pdbx_description
1 polymer ?
#
loop_
_entity_poly.entity_id
_entity_poly.type
_entity_poly.pdbx_seq_one_letter_code
_entity_poly.pdbx_strand_id
1 'polypeptide(L)'
;MSTMLPHRCYTLLLHVVLWCWQLQESIQLATSLDDQFEAYVDDPDHAIGNLPVIRKLQLYSRPFAHHVRIFGNRKVDAKGENGDIYARLIIETETFSKVTIRGEESKFYLCMNSKGKAVGRPKKSGGRSYSCIFKESISDNGYTEYESVRYEGWFLSFGRDGKTKSALRTSSLKKAVQFMKRELPEVERTSNDDKQYERYFRTNVSQGTDKKR
;
A
#
# COMPACT_ATOMS: atom_id res chain seq x y z
N MET A 1 -28.18 41.26 46.24
CA MET A 1 -28.36 39.82 46.48
C MET A 1 -27.19 39.11 45.81
N SER A 2 -26.11 38.86 46.55
CA SER A 2 -24.88 38.28 46.01
C SER A 2 -24.86 36.78 46.34
N THR A 3 -25.04 35.94 45.32
CA THR A 3 -24.98 34.48 45.46
C THR A 3 -23.52 34.05 45.60
N MET A 4 -23.08 33.74 46.82
CA MET A 4 -21.79 33.08 47.04
C MET A 4 -21.86 31.64 46.51
N LEU A 5 -21.14 31.37 45.43
CA LEU A 5 -20.93 30.00 44.96
C LEU A 5 -20.15 29.23 46.06
N PRO A 6 -20.61 28.04 46.50
CA PRO A 6 -19.96 27.34 47.60
C PRO A 6 -18.52 26.98 47.24
N HIS A 7 -17.60 27.14 48.20
CA HIS A 7 -16.15 26.95 48.06
C HIS A 7 -15.76 25.61 47.39
N ARG A 8 -16.60 24.58 47.56
CA ARG A 8 -16.47 23.25 46.94
C ARG A 8 -16.62 23.25 45.42
N CYS A 9 -17.38 24.18 44.84
CA CYS A 9 -17.50 24.32 43.38
C CYS A 9 -16.22 24.91 42.77
N TYR A 10 -15.53 25.80 43.48
CA TYR A 10 -14.31 26.44 42.99
C TYR A 10 -13.13 25.46 42.97
N THR A 11 -13.01 24.62 43.99
CA THR A 11 -12.00 23.55 44.04
C THR A 11 -12.25 22.48 42.99
N LEU A 12 -13.50 22.06 42.78
CA LEU A 12 -13.85 21.14 41.68
C LEU A 12 -13.51 21.73 40.31
N LEU A 13 -13.81 23.01 40.06
CA LEU A 13 -13.43 23.70 38.83
C LEU A 13 -11.91 23.72 38.61
N LEU A 14 -11.13 24.03 39.65
CA LEU A 14 -9.67 24.03 39.56
C LEU A 14 -9.11 22.63 39.28
N HIS A 15 -9.66 21.59 39.91
CA HIS A 15 -9.27 20.21 39.60
C HIS A 15 -9.62 19.84 38.16
N VAL A 16 -10.80 20.21 37.65
CA VAL A 16 -11.16 19.96 36.25
C VAL A 16 -10.21 20.67 35.29
N VAL A 17 -9.84 21.92 35.57
CA VAL A 17 -8.89 22.68 34.74
C VAL A 17 -7.49 22.05 34.76
N LEU A 18 -7.00 21.64 35.92
CA LEU A 18 -5.72 20.92 36.06
C LEU A 18 -5.74 19.57 35.31
N TRP A 19 -6.84 18.83 35.41
CA TRP A 19 -7.02 17.56 34.69
C TRP A 19 -7.11 17.78 33.18
N CYS A 20 -7.80 18.83 32.70
CA CYS A 20 -7.82 19.21 31.29
C CYS A 20 -6.43 19.60 30.79
N TRP A 21 -5.65 20.34 31.58
CA TRP A 21 -4.31 20.75 31.18
C TRP A 21 -3.37 19.55 31.06
N GLN A 22 -3.39 18.62 32.02
CA GLN A 22 -2.65 17.35 31.95
C GLN A 22 -3.10 16.47 30.77
N LEU A 23 -4.40 16.44 30.46
CA LEU A 23 -4.91 15.71 29.28
C LEU A 23 -4.46 16.38 27.97
N GLN A 24 -4.38 17.72 27.93
CA GLN A 24 -3.95 18.45 26.75
C GLN A 24 -2.45 18.26 26.45
N GLU A 25 -1.59 18.29 27.47
CA GLU A 25 -0.15 18.04 27.30
C GLU A 25 0.13 16.61 26.80
N SER A 26 -0.60 15.62 27.31
CA SER A 26 -0.43 14.22 26.87
C SER A 26 -0.87 14.01 25.42
N ILE A 27 -1.96 14.65 24.97
CA ILE A 27 -2.39 14.63 23.57
C ILE A 27 -1.35 15.31 22.66
N GLN A 28 -0.81 16.46 23.08
CA GLN A 28 0.22 17.19 22.31
C GLN A 28 1.51 16.36 22.14
N LEU A 29 1.96 15.68 23.21
CA LEU A 29 3.13 14.82 23.15
C LEU A 29 2.90 13.62 22.21
N ALA A 30 1.73 12.97 22.29
CA ALA A 30 1.38 11.87 21.40
C ALA A 30 1.40 12.30 19.91
N THR A 31 0.79 13.45 19.57
CA THR A 31 0.82 13.96 18.20
C THR A 31 2.23 14.29 17.71
N SER A 32 3.10 14.81 18.60
CA SER A 32 4.48 15.13 18.24
C SER A 32 5.34 13.89 17.97
N LEU A 33 5.08 12.79 18.69
CA LEU A 33 5.76 11.51 18.49
C LEU A 33 5.31 10.83 17.19
N ASP A 34 4.02 10.88 16.86
CA ASP A 34 3.50 10.39 15.58
C ASP A 34 4.10 11.17 14.40
N ASP A 35 4.14 12.51 14.49
CA ASP A 35 4.77 13.35 13.47
C ASP A 35 6.29 13.08 13.33
N GLN A 36 7.00 12.89 14.44
CA GLN A 36 8.43 12.56 14.42
C GLN A 36 8.68 11.16 13.86
N PHE A 37 7.82 10.19 14.17
CA PHE A 37 7.89 8.84 13.63
C PHE A 37 7.60 8.83 12.12
N GLU A 38 6.57 9.52 11.66
CA GLU A 38 6.27 9.66 10.23
C GLU A 38 7.43 10.35 9.50
N ALA A 39 8.03 11.39 10.08
CA ALA A 39 9.20 12.06 9.51
C ALA A 39 10.43 11.12 9.43
N TYR A 40 10.66 10.30 10.45
CA TYR A 40 11.73 9.29 10.44
C TYR A 40 11.49 8.17 9.42
N VAL A 41 10.25 7.73 9.26
CA VAL A 41 9.82 6.70 8.29
C VAL A 41 9.88 7.21 6.85
N ASP A 42 9.63 8.50 6.64
CA ASP A 42 9.65 9.15 5.34
C ASP A 42 11.03 9.68 4.93
N ASP A 43 12.05 9.60 5.78
CA ASP A 43 13.43 9.99 5.47
C ASP A 43 14.04 9.05 4.40
N PRO A 44 14.27 9.53 3.17
CA PRO A 44 14.86 8.73 2.10
C PRO A 44 16.34 8.40 2.33
N ASP A 45 17.04 9.18 3.16
CA ASP A 45 18.48 9.03 3.42
C ASP A 45 18.76 8.02 4.54
N HIS A 46 17.78 7.72 5.41
CA HIS A 46 17.86 6.64 6.42
C HIS A 46 17.46 5.25 5.92
N ALA A 47 17.14 5.09 4.63
CA ALA A 47 17.11 3.79 3.96
C ALA A 47 18.52 3.16 3.81
N ILE A 48 19.42 3.41 4.76
CA ILE A 48 20.79 2.90 4.85
C ILE A 48 20.71 1.40 5.16
N GLY A 49 20.53 0.57 4.12
CA GLY A 49 20.74 -0.87 4.19
C GLY A 49 19.63 -1.75 3.62
N ASN A 50 18.44 -1.22 3.29
CA ASN A 50 17.33 -2.03 2.81
C ASN A 50 17.16 -1.89 1.29
N LEU A 51 17.63 -2.90 0.56
CA LEU A 51 17.18 -3.13 -0.81
C LEU A 51 15.64 -3.08 -0.86
N PRO A 52 15.04 -2.50 -1.91
CA PRO A 52 13.60 -2.47 -2.04
C PRO A 52 13.04 -3.89 -1.92
N VAL A 53 12.09 -4.08 -1.01
CA VAL A 53 11.40 -5.36 -0.82
C VAL A 53 10.44 -5.54 -1.98
N ILE A 54 10.67 -6.58 -2.78
CA ILE A 54 9.88 -6.91 -3.96
C ILE A 54 8.97 -8.08 -3.64
N ARG A 55 7.67 -7.91 -3.85
CA ARG A 55 6.65 -8.96 -3.65
C ARG A 55 5.88 -9.19 -4.94
N LYS A 56 5.66 -10.46 -5.28
CA LYS A 56 4.81 -10.86 -6.42
C LYS A 56 3.49 -11.41 -5.90
N LEU A 57 2.38 -10.79 -6.28
CA LEU A 57 1.06 -11.12 -5.74
C LEU A 57 -0.07 -10.69 -6.68
N GLN A 58 -1.31 -11.03 -6.33
CA GLN A 58 -2.52 -10.48 -6.91
C GLN A 58 -3.19 -9.55 -5.90
N LEU A 59 -3.78 -8.45 -6.38
CA LEU A 59 -4.50 -7.52 -5.53
C LEU A 59 -6.00 -7.72 -5.69
N TYR A 60 -6.65 -8.35 -4.71
CA TYR A 60 -8.08 -8.60 -4.70
C TYR A 60 -8.86 -7.35 -4.31
N SER A 61 -9.87 -6.99 -5.08
CA SER A 61 -10.75 -5.83 -4.82
C SER A 61 -12.04 -6.27 -4.14
N ARG A 62 -12.28 -5.81 -2.91
CA ARG A 62 -13.46 -6.18 -2.09
C ARG A 62 -14.82 -5.95 -2.77
N PRO A 63 -15.07 -4.83 -3.50
CA PRO A 63 -16.38 -4.55 -4.09
C PRO A 63 -16.81 -5.48 -5.22
N PHE A 64 -15.85 -5.94 -6.03
CA PHE A 64 -16.12 -6.75 -7.23
C PHE A 64 -15.71 -8.21 -7.05
N ALA A 65 -14.98 -8.53 -5.99
CA ALA A 65 -14.53 -9.87 -5.66
C ALA A 65 -13.59 -10.54 -6.69
N HIS A 66 -12.78 -9.74 -7.40
CA HIS A 66 -11.77 -10.21 -8.35
C HIS A 66 -10.49 -9.38 -8.22
N HIS A 67 -9.50 -9.64 -9.07
CA HIS A 67 -8.17 -9.04 -8.98
C HIS A 67 -7.98 -7.83 -9.89
N VAL A 68 -7.14 -6.90 -9.44
CA VAL A 68 -6.72 -5.72 -10.21
C VAL A 68 -5.84 -6.12 -11.38
N ARG A 69 -6.18 -5.65 -12.58
CA ARG A 69 -5.43 -5.84 -13.82
C ARG A 69 -4.84 -4.55 -14.34
N ILE A 70 -3.63 -4.61 -14.85
CA ILE A 70 -2.95 -3.49 -15.49
C ILE A 70 -2.58 -3.88 -16.92
N PHE A 71 -3.19 -3.22 -17.89
CA PHE A 71 -2.97 -3.49 -19.31
C PHE A 71 -1.92 -2.55 -19.92
N GLY A 72 -1.24 -3.02 -20.98
CA GLY A 72 -0.26 -2.23 -21.74
C GLY A 72 -0.85 -1.04 -22.52
N ASN A 73 -2.17 -0.93 -22.61
CA ASN A 73 -2.88 0.19 -23.22
C ASN A 73 -3.33 1.26 -22.20
N ARG A 74 -2.71 1.29 -21.01
CA ARG A 74 -3.02 2.19 -19.88
C ARG A 74 -4.35 1.91 -19.16
N LYS A 75 -5.14 0.93 -19.61
CA LYS A 75 -6.37 0.53 -18.93
C LYS A 75 -6.02 -0.19 -17.62
N VAL A 76 -6.85 0.04 -16.61
CA VAL A 76 -6.85 -0.69 -15.34
C VAL A 76 -8.30 -1.05 -15.04
N ASP A 77 -8.54 -2.26 -14.55
CA ASP A 77 -9.82 -2.70 -13.99
C ASP A 77 -9.57 -3.70 -12.86
N ALA A 78 -10.62 -4.10 -12.14
CA ALA A 78 -10.54 -5.10 -11.07
C ALA A 78 -11.34 -6.34 -11.44
N LYS A 79 -11.19 -6.83 -12.67
CA LYS A 79 -11.97 -7.96 -13.22
C LYS A 79 -11.13 -9.21 -13.51
N GLY A 80 -9.92 -9.29 -12.96
CA GLY A 80 -9.04 -10.43 -13.19
C GLY A 80 -9.45 -11.65 -12.40
N GLU A 81 -9.60 -12.78 -13.08
CA GLU A 81 -9.75 -14.07 -12.42
C GLU A 81 -8.48 -14.43 -11.62
N ASN A 82 -8.59 -15.44 -10.77
CA ASN A 82 -7.43 -15.93 -10.03
C ASN A 82 -6.41 -16.51 -11.01
N GLY A 83 -5.21 -15.94 -11.07
CA GLY A 83 -4.15 -16.35 -12.00
C GLY A 83 -4.15 -15.62 -13.35
N ASP A 84 -5.03 -14.63 -13.56
CA ASP A 84 -5.01 -13.81 -14.78
C ASP A 84 -3.61 -13.16 -14.94
N ILE A 85 -3.02 -13.32 -16.13
CA ILE A 85 -1.66 -12.84 -16.44
C ILE A 85 -1.51 -11.33 -16.21
N TYR A 86 -2.57 -10.55 -16.46
CA TYR A 86 -2.57 -9.10 -16.26
C TYR A 86 -2.86 -8.71 -14.81
N ALA A 87 -3.30 -9.66 -13.97
CA ALA A 87 -3.50 -9.50 -12.53
C ALA A 87 -2.28 -9.87 -11.69
N ARG A 88 -1.21 -10.38 -12.30
CA ARG A 88 0.08 -10.61 -11.65
C ARG A 88 0.77 -9.26 -11.44
N LEU A 89 0.93 -8.87 -10.18
CA LEU A 89 1.50 -7.59 -9.79
C LEU A 89 2.82 -7.78 -9.06
N ILE A 90 3.74 -6.85 -9.31
CA ILE A 90 4.99 -6.67 -8.58
C ILE A 90 4.79 -5.42 -7.71
N ILE A 91 4.85 -5.59 -6.39
CA ILE A 91 4.84 -4.49 -5.42
C ILE A 91 6.27 -4.28 -4.91
N GLU A 92 6.82 -3.10 -5.15
CA GLU A 92 8.17 -2.70 -4.70
C GLU A 92 8.03 -1.60 -3.65
N THR A 93 8.68 -1.77 -2.50
CA THR A 93 8.74 -0.72 -1.46
C THR A 93 9.67 0.41 -1.90
N GLU A 94 9.20 1.65 -1.84
CA GLU A 94 10.02 2.87 -1.91
C GLU A 94 10.57 3.22 -0.52
N THR A 95 9.69 3.29 0.47
CA THR A 95 10.01 3.44 1.90
C THR A 95 9.20 2.41 2.69
N PHE A 96 9.21 2.47 4.02
CA PHE A 96 8.48 1.52 4.87
C PHE A 96 6.97 1.48 4.58
N SER A 97 6.34 2.64 4.32
CA SER A 97 4.91 2.75 4.05
C SER A 97 4.57 3.01 2.58
N LYS A 98 5.53 3.45 1.76
CA LYS A 98 5.29 3.84 0.36
C LYS A 98 5.68 2.71 -0.58
N VAL A 99 4.79 2.41 -1.52
CA VAL A 99 4.97 1.34 -2.50
C VAL A 99 4.70 1.82 -3.92
N THR A 100 5.33 1.14 -4.88
CA THR A 100 4.92 1.16 -6.29
C THR A 100 4.31 -0.17 -6.68
N ILE A 101 3.32 -0.15 -7.56
CA ILE A 101 2.61 -1.34 -8.03
C ILE A 101 2.76 -1.41 -9.54
N ARG A 102 3.30 -2.52 -10.05
CA ARG A 102 3.58 -2.71 -11.47
C ARG A 102 2.95 -4.02 -11.97
N GLY A 103 2.35 -3.99 -13.15
CA GLY A 103 1.91 -5.22 -13.83
C GLY A 103 3.11 -6.03 -14.30
N GLU A 104 3.20 -7.30 -13.92
CA GLU A 104 4.29 -8.19 -14.33
C GLU A 104 4.26 -8.39 -15.84
N GLU A 105 3.08 -8.65 -16.42
CA GLU A 105 2.92 -8.86 -17.86
C GLU A 105 3.07 -7.55 -18.65
N SER A 106 2.24 -6.54 -18.33
CA SER A 106 2.21 -5.30 -19.09
C SER A 106 3.42 -4.39 -18.89
N LYS A 107 4.20 -4.60 -17.81
CA LYS A 107 5.30 -3.73 -17.35
C LYS A 107 4.87 -2.31 -16.97
N PHE A 108 3.57 -2.00 -16.96
CA PHE A 108 3.04 -0.68 -16.63
C PHE A 108 2.85 -0.53 -15.13
N TYR A 109 3.14 0.66 -14.61
CA TYR A 109 2.88 1.05 -13.24
C TYR A 109 1.43 1.48 -13.07
N LEU A 110 0.82 1.08 -11.97
CA LEU A 110 -0.43 1.62 -11.50
C LEU A 110 -0.20 3.05 -11.02
N CYS A 111 -0.97 3.99 -11.54
CA CYS A 111 -0.88 5.39 -11.17
C CYS A 111 -2.26 6.00 -11.02
N MET A 112 -2.35 7.09 -10.27
CA MET A 112 -3.53 7.92 -10.19
C MET A 112 -3.39 9.15 -11.09
N ASN A 113 -4.39 9.39 -11.93
CA ASN A 113 -4.44 10.62 -12.72
C ASN A 113 -5.11 11.77 -11.95
N SER A 114 -5.05 12.99 -12.49
CA SER A 114 -5.66 14.19 -11.91
C SER A 114 -7.20 14.14 -11.81
N LYS A 115 -7.84 13.16 -12.45
CA LYS A 115 -9.29 12.90 -12.31
C LYS A 115 -9.58 11.90 -11.19
N GLY A 116 -8.57 11.52 -10.41
CA GLY A 116 -8.67 10.55 -9.32
C GLY A 116 -8.90 9.12 -9.77
N LYS A 117 -8.63 8.78 -11.04
CA LYS A 117 -8.81 7.42 -11.56
C LYS A 117 -7.48 6.69 -11.69
N ALA A 118 -7.51 5.39 -11.40
CA ALA A 118 -6.40 4.50 -11.66
C ALA A 118 -6.16 4.33 -13.17
N VAL A 119 -4.89 4.39 -13.58
CA VAL A 119 -4.42 4.23 -14.96
C VAL A 119 -3.05 3.54 -14.96
N GLY A 120 -2.77 2.79 -16.03
CA GLY A 120 -1.43 2.26 -16.28
C GLY A 120 -0.53 3.31 -16.93
N ARG A 121 0.73 3.40 -16.52
CA ARG A 121 1.76 4.22 -17.19
C ARG A 121 3.05 3.42 -17.38
N PRO A 122 3.75 3.55 -18.52
CA PRO A 122 5.10 3.01 -18.63
C PRO A 122 6.05 3.75 -17.68
N LYS A 123 7.19 3.12 -17.35
CA LYS A 123 8.28 3.78 -16.62
C LYS A 123 8.72 5.03 -17.40
N LYS A 124 8.82 6.18 -16.74
CA LYS A 124 9.39 7.39 -17.36
C LYS A 124 10.91 7.28 -17.39
N SER A 125 11.53 7.73 -18.47
CA SER A 125 12.99 7.77 -18.63
C SER A 125 13.69 8.77 -17.70
N GLY A 126 12.95 9.75 -17.14
CA GLY A 126 13.48 10.83 -16.29
C GLY A 126 13.19 10.73 -14.80
N GLY A 127 12.86 9.56 -14.26
CA GLY A 127 12.75 9.34 -12.80
C GLY A 127 11.36 8.98 -12.26
N ARG A 128 11.25 9.03 -10.93
CA ARG A 128 10.06 8.63 -10.15
C ARG A 128 8.86 9.51 -10.48
N SER A 129 7.69 8.89 -10.67
CA SER A 129 6.43 9.63 -10.83
C SER A 129 5.61 9.44 -9.56
N TYR A 130 5.55 10.47 -8.70
CA TYR A 130 4.78 10.43 -7.43
C TYR A 130 3.31 10.02 -7.61
N SER A 131 2.73 10.24 -8.80
CA SER A 131 1.41 9.75 -9.17
C SER A 131 1.27 8.23 -9.16
N CYS A 132 2.37 7.49 -9.14
CA CYS A 132 2.46 6.03 -9.18
C CYS A 132 2.98 5.43 -7.87
N ILE A 133 3.11 6.27 -6.84
CA ILE A 133 3.51 5.88 -5.50
C ILE A 133 2.28 5.99 -4.60
N PHE A 134 2.06 4.97 -3.78
CA PHE A 134 0.95 4.90 -2.84
C PHE A 134 1.46 4.64 -1.43
N LYS A 135 0.83 5.24 -0.42
CA LYS A 135 0.97 4.81 0.97
C LYS A 135 0.11 3.56 1.17
N GLU A 136 0.74 2.44 1.55
CA GLU A 136 0.06 1.21 1.94
C GLU A 136 -0.31 1.30 3.42
N SER A 137 -1.59 1.15 3.74
CA SER A 137 -2.08 1.12 5.12
C SER A 137 -3.09 -0.01 5.32
N ILE A 138 -3.31 -0.39 6.58
CA ILE A 138 -4.34 -1.35 6.96
C ILE A 138 -5.46 -0.58 7.66
N SER A 139 -6.67 -0.69 7.13
CA SER A 139 -7.88 -0.12 7.73
C SER A 139 -8.31 -0.89 8.98
N ASP A 140 -9.14 -0.27 9.83
CA ASP A 140 -9.63 -0.84 11.09
C ASP A 140 -10.31 -2.21 10.94
N ASN A 141 -10.85 -2.52 9.76
CA ASN A 141 -11.50 -3.80 9.47
C ASN A 141 -10.56 -4.83 8.82
N GLY A 142 -9.25 -4.59 8.83
CA GLY A 142 -8.20 -5.51 8.40
C GLY A 142 -7.92 -5.52 6.88
N TYR A 143 -8.58 -4.65 6.11
CA TYR A 143 -8.33 -4.55 4.66
C TYR A 143 -7.20 -3.56 4.36
N THR A 144 -6.47 -3.82 3.28
CA THR A 144 -5.42 -2.91 2.80
C THR A 144 -6.03 -1.77 1.99
N GLU A 145 -5.57 -0.55 2.23
CA GLU A 145 -5.92 0.66 1.49
C GLU A 145 -4.65 1.29 0.88
N TYR A 146 -4.80 1.88 -0.32
CA TYR A 146 -3.69 2.52 -1.04
C TYR A 146 -4.03 3.98 -1.32
N GLU A 147 -3.41 4.87 -0.55
CA GLU A 147 -3.58 6.32 -0.69
C GLU A 147 -2.54 6.90 -1.65
N SER A 148 -2.92 7.83 -2.53
CA SER A 148 -1.99 8.46 -3.46
C SER A 148 -1.04 9.41 -2.73
N VAL A 149 0.27 9.25 -2.93
CA VAL A 149 1.28 10.22 -2.45
C VAL A 149 1.14 11.57 -3.15
N ARG A 150 0.74 11.60 -4.42
CA ARG A 150 0.60 12.84 -5.20
C ARG A 150 -0.65 13.65 -4.84
N TYR A 151 -1.72 12.97 -4.44
CA TYR A 151 -3.03 13.52 -4.15
C TYR A 151 -3.50 12.98 -2.80
N GLU A 152 -3.11 13.65 -1.72
CA GLU A 152 -3.44 13.24 -0.35
C GLU A 152 -4.96 13.13 -0.15
N GLY A 153 -5.36 12.15 0.65
CA GLY A 153 -6.75 11.74 0.86
C GLY A 153 -7.38 10.98 -0.30
N TRP A 154 -6.68 10.79 -1.43
CA TRP A 154 -7.23 10.08 -2.59
C TRP A 154 -6.80 8.62 -2.61
N PHE A 155 -7.78 7.74 -2.43
CA PHE A 155 -7.55 6.31 -2.39
C PHE A 155 -7.79 5.66 -3.76
N LEU A 156 -6.93 4.67 -4.07
CA LEU A 156 -7.17 3.73 -5.15
C LEU A 156 -8.55 3.10 -4.97
N SER A 157 -9.39 3.13 -6.00
CA SER A 157 -10.76 2.65 -5.85
C SER A 157 -11.37 2.02 -7.10
N PHE A 158 -12.19 1.00 -6.87
CA PHE A 158 -12.96 0.30 -7.90
C PHE A 158 -14.45 0.24 -7.52
N GLY A 159 -15.30 0.28 -8.55
CA GLY A 159 -16.74 0.11 -8.40
C GLY A 159 -17.15 -1.36 -8.24
N ARG A 160 -18.43 -1.58 -7.92
CA ARG A 160 -19.06 -2.92 -7.94
C ARG A 160 -19.20 -3.49 -9.34
N ASP A 161 -18.88 -2.72 -10.38
CA ASP A 161 -18.82 -3.16 -11.78
C ASP A 161 -17.39 -3.50 -12.21
N GLY A 162 -16.43 -3.48 -11.28
CA GLY A 162 -15.01 -3.75 -11.51
C GLY A 162 -14.27 -2.63 -12.25
N LYS A 163 -14.92 -1.51 -12.57
CA LYS A 163 -14.28 -0.37 -13.25
C LYS A 163 -13.60 0.55 -12.25
N THR A 164 -12.62 1.31 -12.72
CA THR A 164 -11.95 2.32 -11.90
C THR A 164 -12.95 3.40 -11.46
N LYS A 165 -12.95 3.67 -10.16
CA LYS A 165 -13.77 4.72 -9.57
C LYS A 165 -12.90 5.95 -9.35
N SER A 166 -13.50 7.13 -9.46
CA SER A 166 -12.78 8.38 -9.17
C SER A 166 -12.68 8.55 -7.66
N ALA A 167 -11.48 8.84 -7.16
CA ALA A 167 -11.20 9.14 -5.76
C ALA A 167 -11.99 10.35 -5.24
N LEU A 168 -12.28 11.33 -6.09
CA LEU A 168 -13.16 12.48 -5.77
C LEU A 168 -14.57 12.08 -5.31
N ARG A 169 -15.00 10.84 -5.60
CA ARG A 169 -16.32 10.30 -5.25
C ARG A 169 -16.23 9.18 -4.21
N THR A 170 -15.06 9.00 -3.60
CA THR A 170 -14.74 7.88 -2.73
C THR A 170 -14.05 8.39 -1.46
N SER A 171 -14.32 7.77 -0.34
CA SER A 171 -13.71 8.07 0.97
C SER A 171 -13.22 6.74 1.55
N SER A 172 -12.20 6.79 2.42
CA SER A 172 -11.54 5.62 3.04
C SER A 172 -12.55 4.61 3.62
N LEU A 173 -13.64 5.05 4.23
CA LEU A 173 -14.62 4.14 4.86
C LEU A 173 -15.43 3.28 3.88
N LYS A 174 -15.30 3.48 2.56
CA LYS A 174 -16.08 2.75 1.57
C LYS A 174 -15.35 1.45 1.18
N LYS A 175 -16.11 0.36 1.04
CA LYS A 175 -15.63 -0.91 0.45
C LYS A 175 -14.85 -0.72 -0.87
N ALA A 176 -15.15 0.34 -1.62
CA ALA A 176 -14.52 0.71 -2.88
C ALA A 176 -12.99 0.87 -2.83
N VAL A 177 -12.41 1.15 -1.66
CA VAL A 177 -10.96 1.37 -1.47
C VAL A 177 -10.26 0.20 -0.79
N GLN A 178 -10.99 -0.87 -0.49
CA GLN A 178 -10.49 -1.97 0.33
C GLN A 178 -10.04 -3.13 -0.54
N PHE A 179 -8.83 -3.59 -0.24
CA PHE A 179 -8.16 -4.65 -0.98
C PHE A 179 -7.63 -5.73 -0.05
N MET A 180 -7.31 -6.89 -0.63
CA MET A 180 -6.57 -7.95 0.03
C MET A 180 -5.41 -8.39 -0.86
N LYS A 181 -4.24 -8.57 -0.26
CA LYS A 181 -3.09 -9.18 -0.90
C LYS A 181 -3.33 -10.68 -0.99
N ARG A 182 -3.21 -11.26 -2.19
CA ARG A 182 -3.36 -12.70 -2.43
C ARG A 182 -2.15 -13.25 -3.13
N GLU A 183 -1.75 -14.46 -2.76
CA GLU A 183 -0.68 -15.18 -3.43
C GLU A 183 -1.02 -15.44 -4.90
N LEU A 184 0.01 -15.57 -5.73
CA LEU A 184 -0.17 -16.09 -7.08
C LEU A 184 -0.58 -17.57 -6.94
N PRO A 185 -1.51 -18.09 -7.77
CA PRO A 185 -1.73 -19.53 -7.82
C PRO A 185 -0.40 -20.20 -8.15
N GLU A 186 -0.16 -21.36 -7.54
CA GLU A 186 0.95 -22.20 -7.95
C GLU A 186 0.81 -22.48 -9.45
N VAL A 187 1.87 -22.20 -10.20
CA VAL A 187 1.95 -22.68 -11.57
C VAL A 187 1.89 -24.20 -11.48
N GLU A 188 0.88 -24.83 -12.05
CA GLU A 188 0.89 -26.28 -12.27
C GLU A 188 2.16 -26.60 -13.06
N ARG A 189 3.23 -26.99 -12.35
CA ARG A 189 4.49 -27.37 -12.99
C ARG A 189 4.17 -28.60 -13.81
N THR A 190 4.31 -28.47 -15.12
CA THR A 190 4.23 -29.65 -15.96
C THR A 190 5.42 -30.54 -15.63
N SER A 191 5.25 -31.85 -15.69
CA SER A 191 6.32 -32.83 -15.40
C SER A 191 7.56 -32.65 -16.29
N ASN A 192 7.46 -31.88 -17.37
CA ASN A 192 8.59 -31.52 -18.23
C ASN A 192 9.43 -30.37 -17.67
N ASP A 193 8.82 -29.38 -16.99
CA ASP A 193 9.52 -28.25 -16.42
C ASP A 193 10.38 -28.67 -15.22
N ASP A 194 9.87 -29.60 -14.40
CA ASP A 194 10.61 -30.20 -13.29
C ASP A 194 11.85 -30.95 -13.78
N LYS A 195 11.72 -31.73 -14.87
CA LYS A 195 12.87 -32.43 -15.48
C LYS A 195 13.91 -31.46 -16.03
N GLN A 196 13.48 -30.33 -16.58
CA GLN A 196 14.39 -29.32 -17.10
C GLN A 196 15.12 -28.58 -15.96
N TYR A 197 14.43 -28.30 -14.86
CA TYR A 197 15.02 -27.68 -13.67
C TYR A 197 16.02 -28.63 -12.98
N GLU A 198 15.66 -29.90 -12.81
CA GLU A 198 16.58 -30.93 -12.29
C GLU A 198 17.81 -31.11 -13.18
N ARG A 199 17.64 -31.04 -14.51
CA ARG A 199 18.78 -31.06 -15.44
C ARG A 199 19.69 -29.85 -15.24
N TYR A 200 19.12 -28.65 -15.09
CA TYR A 200 19.87 -27.41 -14.81
C TYR A 200 20.59 -27.46 -13.46
N PHE A 201 19.91 -27.94 -12.42
CA PHE A 201 20.47 -28.09 -11.07
C PHE A 201 21.64 -29.07 -11.08
N ARG A 202 21.48 -30.21 -11.75
CA ARG A 202 22.52 -31.22 -11.88
C ARG A 202 23.72 -30.74 -12.66
N THR A 203 23.57 -29.94 -13.71
CA THR A 203 24.72 -29.45 -14.49
C THR A 203 25.49 -28.35 -13.79
N ASN A 204 24.80 -27.49 -13.02
CA ASN A 204 25.39 -26.25 -12.54
C ASN A 204 25.78 -26.26 -11.07
N VAL A 205 25.20 -27.16 -10.26
CA VAL A 205 25.52 -27.28 -8.82
C VAL A 205 26.64 -28.29 -8.58
N SER A 206 26.77 -29.33 -9.41
CA SER A 206 27.87 -30.31 -9.28
C SER A 206 29.23 -29.80 -9.80
N GLN A 207 29.29 -28.63 -10.42
CA GLN A 207 30.55 -28.00 -10.86
C GLN A 207 31.12 -26.99 -9.83
N GLY A 208 30.38 -26.70 -8.74
CA GLY A 208 30.77 -25.71 -7.73
C GLY A 208 31.61 -26.22 -6.57
N THR A 209 31.86 -27.52 -6.45
CA THR A 209 32.50 -28.13 -5.26
C THR A 209 33.97 -28.51 -5.42
N ASP A 210 34.65 -28.14 -6.51
CA ASP A 210 36.02 -28.64 -6.79
C ASP A 210 37.08 -27.58 -7.14
N LYS A 211 36.95 -26.36 -6.60
CA LYS A 211 38.04 -25.37 -6.61
C LYS A 211 38.27 -24.73 -5.24
N LYS A 212 38.83 -25.54 -4.33
CA LYS A 212 39.74 -25.07 -3.28
C LYS A 212 40.95 -26.00 -3.25
N ARG A 213 41.99 -25.62 -3.99
CA ARG A 213 43.38 -25.93 -3.66
C ARG A 213 44.26 -24.78 -4.12
#